data_AF-A0A8J3YRJ6-F1
#
_entry.id   AF-A0A8J3YRJ6-F1
#
_cell.length_a   1.000
_cell.length_b   1.000
_cell.length_c   1.000
_cell.angle_alpha   90.00
_cell.angle_beta   90.00
_cell.angle_gamma   90.00
#
_symmetry.space_group_name_H-M   'P 1'
#
loop_
_entity.id
_entity.type
_entity.pdbx_description
1 polymer ?
#
loop_
_entity_poly.entity_id
_entity_poly.type
_entity_poly.pdbx_seq_one_letter_code
_entity_poly.pdbx_strand_id
1 'polypeptide(L)'
;MAAAALRFGAAARFAHGETGNAAVRLYGELYGGHYPHPDVPPVPGAAPVQTGIWYAPEIRFALFDVLVDGGAYLPYAEVARVAAAAGLDSVPLLARGRQSEVDAVPVRYPTRVPGLLGLPPIDGNLAEGVVVRPDAALPPEGRPAVKRKIAEFDERRFDAGRAWDPSVPLTADELRRIAVSMVNAPRIASARSKVGPAGDLAGEVVLDVLIDLGETFPRTMAGLDAATEESLATAIRAALG
;
A
#
# COMPACT_ATOMS: atom_id res chain seq x y z
N MET A 1 -4.27 5.79 8.49
CA MET A 1 -3.78 6.68 7.41
C MET A 1 -2.75 7.72 7.85
N ALA A 2 -2.96 8.48 8.94
CA ALA A 2 -2.02 9.55 9.36
C ALA A 2 -0.57 9.06 9.58
N ALA A 3 -0.38 7.90 10.22
CA ALA A 3 0.94 7.33 10.45
C ALA A 3 1.68 6.95 9.14
N ALA A 4 0.96 6.43 8.13
CA ALA A 4 1.56 6.07 6.85
C ALA A 4 2.01 7.32 6.06
N ALA A 5 1.16 8.35 6.02
CA ALA A 5 1.49 9.63 5.39
C ALA A 5 2.74 10.29 6.04
N LEU A 6 2.88 10.21 7.37
CA LEU A 6 4.06 10.69 8.08
C LEU A 6 5.33 9.94 7.68
N ARG A 7 5.26 8.60 7.52
CA ARG A 7 6.40 7.79 7.08
C ARG A 7 6.81 8.10 5.64
N PHE A 8 5.86 8.20 4.71
CA PHE A 8 6.17 8.58 3.33
C PHE A 8 6.74 10.00 3.22
N GLY A 9 6.22 10.95 4.00
CA GLY A 9 6.80 12.29 4.10
C GLY A 9 8.22 12.29 4.68
N ALA A 10 8.49 11.46 5.69
CA ALA A 10 9.82 11.30 6.25
C ALA A 10 10.80 10.67 5.25
N ALA A 11 10.37 9.65 4.50
CA ALA A 11 11.15 9.04 3.43
C ALA A 11 11.51 10.06 2.34
N ALA A 12 10.54 10.86 1.90
CA ALA A 12 10.76 11.90 0.90
C ALA A 12 11.78 12.96 1.39
N ARG A 13 11.64 13.43 2.63
CA ARG A 13 12.61 14.38 3.23
C ARG A 13 14.01 13.77 3.34
N PHE A 14 14.11 12.51 3.75
CA PHE A 14 15.41 11.84 3.87
C PHE A 14 16.08 11.64 2.51
N ALA A 15 15.32 11.22 1.48
CA ALA A 15 15.83 11.01 0.14
C ALA A 15 16.37 12.29 -0.52
N HIS A 16 15.78 13.43 -0.17
CA HIS A 16 16.13 14.73 -0.74
C HIS A 16 17.21 15.50 0.05
N GLY A 17 17.25 15.33 1.37
CA GLY A 17 18.01 16.21 2.27
C GLY A 17 17.22 17.47 2.67
N GLU A 18 17.74 18.25 3.62
CA GLU A 18 17.01 19.36 4.27
C GLU A 18 16.75 20.60 3.38
N THR A 19 17.18 20.62 2.12
CA THR A 19 17.13 21.82 1.26
C THR A 19 16.38 21.60 -0.07
N GLY A 20 15.08 21.95 -0.10
CA GLY A 20 14.42 22.65 -1.23
C GLY A 20 13.77 21.88 -2.39
N ASN A 21 12.47 22.18 -2.66
CA ASN A 21 11.70 22.12 -3.93
C ASN A 21 11.75 20.92 -4.88
N ALA A 22 12.36 19.80 -4.51
CA ALA A 22 12.41 18.62 -5.36
C ALA A 22 11.19 17.70 -5.25
N ALA A 23 10.79 17.10 -6.38
CA ALA A 23 9.75 16.07 -6.40
C ALA A 23 10.37 14.68 -6.17
N VAL A 24 10.10 14.07 -5.01
CA VAL A 24 10.50 12.68 -4.71
C VAL A 24 9.36 11.72 -5.00
N ARG A 25 9.64 10.69 -5.81
CA ARG A 25 8.72 9.58 -6.09
C ARG A 25 9.23 8.32 -5.43
N LEU A 26 8.39 7.73 -4.58
CA LEU A 26 8.64 6.49 -3.86
C LEU A 26 7.84 5.38 -4.55
N TYR A 27 8.53 4.32 -4.99
CA TYR A 27 7.92 3.15 -5.58
C TYR A 27 8.17 1.93 -4.69
N GLY A 28 7.11 1.18 -4.45
CA GLY A 28 7.14 0.03 -3.57
C GLY A 28 5.94 -0.87 -3.80
N GLU A 29 5.97 -1.99 -3.09
CA GLU A 29 4.96 -3.03 -3.14
C GLU A 29 4.08 -2.95 -1.89
N LEU A 30 2.76 -2.89 -2.07
CA LEU A 30 1.81 -3.13 -0.99
C LEU A 30 1.66 -4.65 -0.83
N TYR A 31 1.79 -5.17 0.38
CA TYR A 31 1.79 -6.62 0.59
C TYR A 31 1.20 -7.02 1.95
N GLY A 32 0.95 -8.31 2.13
CA GLY A 32 0.44 -8.88 3.38
C GLY A 32 -1.09 -8.83 3.49
N GLY A 33 -1.59 -8.64 4.70
CA GLY A 33 -3.02 -8.65 5.03
C GLY A 33 -3.61 -10.03 5.34
N HIS A 34 -2.80 -11.09 5.22
CA HIS A 34 -3.14 -12.44 5.66
C HIS A 34 -1.88 -13.29 5.81
N TYR A 35 -1.84 -14.11 6.87
CA TYR A 35 -0.76 -15.07 7.11
C TYR A 35 -1.34 -16.37 7.70
N PRO A 36 -1.55 -17.42 6.90
CA PRO A 36 -2.25 -18.63 7.33
C PRO A 36 -1.31 -19.58 8.09
N HIS A 37 -0.83 -19.15 9.25
CA HIS A 37 -0.05 -19.98 10.16
C HIS A 37 -0.79 -20.14 11.49
N PRO A 38 -0.90 -21.36 12.08
CA PRO A 38 -1.64 -21.60 13.33
C PRO A 38 -1.23 -20.70 14.49
N ASP A 39 0.06 -20.38 14.58
CA ASP A 39 0.63 -19.54 15.65
C ASP A 39 0.55 -18.02 15.37
N VAL A 40 0.00 -17.61 14.22
CA VAL A 40 -0.10 -16.20 13.84
C VAL A 40 -1.59 -15.82 13.73
N PRO A 41 -2.12 -15.04 14.70
CA PRO A 41 -3.52 -14.65 14.65
C PRO A 41 -3.79 -13.72 13.46
N PRO A 42 -4.98 -13.82 12.83
CA PRO A 42 -5.37 -12.89 11.78
C PRO A 42 -5.59 -11.49 12.35
N VAL A 43 -5.29 -10.47 11.54
CA VAL A 43 -5.53 -9.07 11.89
C VAL A 43 -6.98 -8.71 11.55
N PRO A 44 -7.82 -8.30 12.51
CA PRO A 44 -9.22 -7.96 12.24
C PRO A 44 -9.35 -6.85 11.19
N GLY A 45 -10.17 -7.10 10.17
CA GLY A 45 -10.44 -6.14 9.10
C GLY A 45 -9.36 -6.05 8.02
N ALA A 46 -8.25 -6.79 8.14
CA ALA A 46 -7.29 -6.94 7.06
C ALA A 46 -7.77 -7.96 6.02
N ALA A 47 -7.54 -7.66 4.74
CA ALA A 47 -7.76 -8.58 3.63
C ALA A 47 -6.43 -8.78 2.90
N PRO A 48 -6.13 -9.98 2.38
CA PRO A 48 -4.90 -10.21 1.64
C PRO A 48 -4.82 -9.31 0.41
N VAL A 49 -3.69 -8.63 0.23
CA VAL A 49 -3.40 -7.88 -1.02
C VAL A 49 -3.31 -8.84 -2.21
N GLN A 50 -2.68 -9.99 -1.98
CA GLN A 50 -2.53 -11.08 -2.93
C GLN A 50 -2.64 -12.39 -2.16
N THR A 51 -3.05 -13.46 -2.83
CA THR A 51 -3.11 -14.81 -2.26
C THR A 51 -2.02 -15.71 -2.81
N GLY A 52 -1.74 -16.82 -2.11
CA GLY A 52 -0.83 -17.87 -2.56
C GLY A 52 0.67 -17.62 -2.37
N ILE A 53 1.05 -16.40 -2.01
CA ILE A 53 2.32 -16.13 -1.32
C ILE A 53 1.99 -15.32 -0.08
N TRP A 54 2.43 -15.80 1.08
CA TRP A 54 2.05 -15.24 2.37
C TRP A 54 3.24 -14.52 2.99
N TYR A 55 3.08 -13.23 3.24
CA TYR A 55 4.20 -12.37 3.64
C TYR A 55 4.08 -11.88 5.09
N ALA A 56 2.90 -11.40 5.47
CA ALA A 56 2.62 -10.82 6.79
C ALA A 56 1.11 -10.81 7.09
N PRO A 57 0.69 -10.87 8.37
CA PRO A 57 -0.72 -10.80 8.74
C PRO A 57 -1.29 -9.37 8.60
N GLU A 58 -0.48 -8.32 8.79
CA GLU A 58 -0.86 -6.93 8.52
C GLU A 58 -0.61 -6.53 7.05
N ILE A 59 -1.28 -5.44 6.62
CA ILE A 59 -0.92 -4.73 5.39
C ILE A 59 0.34 -3.92 5.61
N ARG A 60 1.32 -4.08 4.72
CA ARG A 60 2.64 -3.45 4.78
C ARG A 60 3.03 -2.89 3.42
N PHE A 61 4.08 -2.05 3.40
CA PHE A 61 4.63 -1.46 2.17
C PHE A 61 6.15 -1.59 2.16
N ALA A 62 6.69 -2.20 1.11
CA ALA A 62 8.12 -2.38 0.92
C ALA A 62 8.64 -1.52 -0.24
N LEU A 63 9.54 -0.60 0.05
CA LEU A 63 10.17 0.26 -0.93
C LEU A 63 11.16 -0.52 -1.79
N PHE A 64 11.07 -0.37 -3.11
CA PHE A 64 12.07 -0.92 -4.05
C PHE A 64 12.72 0.15 -4.90
N ASP A 65 12.12 1.33 -5.07
CA ASP A 65 12.69 2.43 -5.83
C ASP A 65 12.40 3.81 -5.28
N VAL A 66 13.35 4.71 -5.48
CA VAL A 66 13.23 6.13 -5.18
C VAL A 66 13.79 6.91 -6.35
N LEU A 67 13.02 7.87 -6.85
CA LEU A 67 13.40 8.78 -7.92
C LEU A 67 13.32 10.21 -7.40
N VAL A 68 14.45 10.92 -7.41
CA VAL A 68 14.54 12.32 -6.99
C VAL A 68 14.56 13.20 -8.25
N ASP A 69 13.67 14.19 -8.32
CA ASP A 69 13.55 15.18 -9.40
C ASP A 69 13.35 14.66 -10.81
N GLY A 70 12.97 13.39 -10.96
CA GLY A 70 12.94 12.75 -12.28
C GLY A 70 14.33 12.56 -12.89
N GLY A 71 15.41 12.84 -12.13
CA GLY A 71 16.78 12.74 -12.59
C GLY A 71 17.25 11.29 -12.65
N ALA A 72 17.49 10.68 -11.50
CA ALA A 72 17.98 9.30 -11.43
C ALA A 72 17.32 8.52 -10.29
N TYR A 73 17.11 7.23 -10.54
CA TYR A 73 16.77 6.29 -9.47
C TYR A 73 17.96 6.13 -8.53
N LEU A 74 17.70 6.06 -7.23
CA LEU A 74 18.75 5.82 -6.25
C LEU A 74 19.29 4.37 -6.33
N PRO A 75 20.59 4.14 -6.02
CA PRO A 75 21.11 2.80 -5.76
C PRO A 75 20.38 2.13 -4.59
N TYR A 76 20.35 0.79 -4.56
CA TYR A 76 19.63 0.01 -3.55
C TYR A 76 20.02 0.37 -2.11
N ALA A 77 21.31 0.60 -1.85
CA ALA A 77 21.78 0.95 -0.50
C ALA A 77 21.13 2.25 0.02
N GLU A 78 20.93 3.22 -0.87
CA GLU A 78 20.26 4.48 -0.52
C GLU A 78 18.75 4.29 -0.38
N VAL A 79 18.11 3.48 -1.23
CA VAL A 79 16.70 3.11 -1.07
C VAL A 79 16.46 2.44 0.30
N ALA A 80 17.33 1.50 0.68
CA ALA A 80 17.24 0.82 1.98
C ALA A 80 17.43 1.78 3.16
N ARG A 81 18.35 2.75 3.04
CA ARG A 81 18.54 3.82 4.04
C ARG A 81 17.31 4.73 4.16
N VAL A 82 16.73 5.14 3.03
CA VAL A 82 15.48 5.92 2.98
C VAL A 82 14.35 5.18 3.69
N ALA A 83 14.17 3.90 3.38
CA ALA A 83 13.15 3.07 4.01
C ALA A 83 13.37 2.96 5.53
N ALA A 84 14.59 2.62 5.96
CA ALA A 84 14.92 2.47 7.36
C ALA A 84 14.71 3.76 8.16
N ALA A 85 15.17 4.90 7.64
CA ALA A 85 14.99 6.21 8.28
C ALA A 85 13.52 6.60 8.45
N ALA A 86 12.65 6.09 7.57
CA ALA A 86 11.21 6.35 7.59
C ALA A 86 10.39 5.28 8.33
N GLY A 87 11.01 4.21 8.83
CA GLY A 87 10.30 3.06 9.39
C GLY A 87 9.41 2.34 8.36
N LEU A 88 9.87 2.31 7.10
CA LEU A 88 9.29 1.52 6.01
C LEU A 88 10.12 0.27 5.77
N ASP A 89 9.51 -0.76 5.18
CA ASP A 89 10.26 -1.93 4.74
C ASP A 89 11.00 -1.60 3.43
N SER A 90 12.06 -2.34 3.14
CA SER A 90 12.65 -2.39 1.79
C SER A 90 12.60 -3.82 1.27
N VAL A 91 12.51 -3.98 -0.06
CA VAL A 91 12.53 -5.31 -0.66
C VAL A 91 13.87 -6.00 -0.36
N PRO A 92 13.89 -7.30 0.00
CA PRO A 92 15.14 -7.94 0.43
C PRO A 92 16.19 -8.02 -0.68
N LEU A 93 17.43 -7.63 -0.37
CA LEU A 93 18.57 -7.89 -1.25
C LEU A 93 18.92 -9.38 -1.26
N LEU A 94 18.92 -10.00 -2.44
CA LEU A 94 19.30 -11.41 -2.58
C LEU A 94 20.79 -11.59 -2.88
N ALA A 95 21.34 -10.74 -3.75
CA ALA A 95 22.75 -10.70 -4.13
C ALA A 95 23.09 -9.33 -4.73
N ARG A 96 24.37 -8.98 -4.68
CA ARG A 96 24.97 -7.81 -5.36
C ARG A 96 26.34 -8.23 -5.86
N GLY A 97 26.63 -7.96 -7.13
CA GLY A 97 27.89 -8.36 -7.75
C GLY A 97 27.88 -8.17 -9.25
N ARG A 98 28.77 -8.90 -9.93
CA ARG A 98 28.80 -8.97 -11.40
C ARG A 98 27.51 -9.61 -11.91
N GLN A 99 27.17 -9.31 -13.16
CA GLN A 99 25.98 -9.86 -13.80
C GLN A 99 25.92 -11.39 -13.70
N SER A 100 27.03 -12.10 -13.95
CA SER A 100 27.11 -13.56 -13.83
C SER A 100 26.78 -14.10 -12.43
N GLU A 101 27.11 -13.36 -11.37
CA GLU A 101 26.84 -13.76 -9.99
C GLU A 101 25.36 -13.56 -9.64
N VAL A 102 24.78 -12.45 -10.10
CA VAL A 102 23.35 -12.15 -9.92
C VAL A 102 22.47 -13.07 -10.77
N ASP A 103 22.92 -13.43 -11.97
CA ASP A 103 22.22 -14.36 -12.86
C ASP A 103 22.19 -15.78 -12.29
N ALA A 104 23.19 -16.17 -11.48
CA ALA A 104 23.22 -17.46 -10.79
C ALA A 104 22.25 -17.56 -9.60
N VAL A 105 21.63 -16.46 -9.16
CA VAL A 105 20.63 -16.51 -8.08
C VAL A 105 19.44 -17.38 -8.50
N PRO A 106 19.09 -18.43 -7.74
CA PRO A 106 17.92 -19.26 -8.03
C PRO A 106 16.64 -18.44 -8.03
N VAL A 107 15.83 -18.58 -9.08
CA VAL A 107 14.52 -17.93 -9.17
C VAL A 107 13.50 -18.62 -8.26
N ARG A 108 13.64 -19.94 -8.07
CA ARG A 108 12.80 -20.73 -7.18
C ARG A 108 13.43 -20.85 -5.80
N TYR A 109 12.84 -20.20 -4.81
CA TYR A 109 13.25 -20.28 -3.41
C TYR A 109 12.08 -19.94 -2.47
N PRO A 110 12.09 -20.41 -1.21
CA PRO A 110 11.13 -19.96 -0.20
C PRO A 110 11.24 -18.45 0.02
N THR A 111 10.12 -17.73 0.11
CA THR A 111 10.18 -16.29 0.36
C THR A 111 10.91 -15.98 1.66
N ARG A 112 11.78 -14.95 1.64
CA ARG A 112 12.56 -14.51 2.82
C ARG A 112 11.81 -13.50 3.68
N VAL A 113 10.72 -12.92 3.16
CA VAL A 113 9.99 -11.81 3.80
C VAL A 113 9.45 -12.20 5.19
N PRO A 114 8.79 -13.35 5.40
CA PRO A 114 8.26 -13.69 6.72
C PRO A 114 9.36 -13.80 7.78
N GLY A 115 10.50 -14.43 7.45
CA GLY A 115 11.62 -14.55 8.38
C GLY A 115 12.24 -13.21 8.76
N LEU A 116 12.28 -12.24 7.84
CA LEU A 116 12.72 -10.87 8.15
C LEU A 116 11.78 -10.13 9.10
N LEU A 117 10.51 -10.53 9.15
CA LEU A 117 9.49 -10.02 10.06
C LEU A 117 9.39 -10.84 11.36
N GLY A 118 10.24 -11.86 11.55
CA GLY A 118 10.18 -12.75 12.71
C GLY A 118 8.99 -13.71 12.72
N LEU A 119 8.36 -13.94 11.57
CA LEU A 119 7.22 -14.84 11.44
C LEU A 119 7.68 -16.30 11.23
N PRO A 120 6.92 -17.29 11.73
CA PRO A 120 7.21 -18.70 11.52
C PRO A 120 7.07 -19.06 10.03
N PRO A 121 7.86 -20.02 9.50
CA PRO A 121 7.79 -20.40 8.10
C PRO A 121 6.45 -21.08 7.76
N ILE A 122 6.00 -20.92 6.51
CA ILE A 122 4.91 -21.71 5.92
C ILE A 122 5.51 -22.62 4.85
N ASP A 123 5.26 -23.92 4.97
CA ASP A 123 5.75 -24.90 4.00
C ASP A 123 5.23 -24.61 2.59
N GLY A 124 6.12 -24.68 1.61
CA GLY A 124 5.77 -24.43 0.20
C GLY A 124 5.49 -22.95 -0.16
N ASN A 125 5.72 -22.01 0.75
CA ASN A 125 5.55 -20.58 0.50
C ASN A 125 6.73 -20.02 -0.33
N LEU A 126 6.66 -20.23 -1.65
CA LEU A 126 7.71 -19.84 -2.59
C LEU A 126 7.61 -18.35 -2.94
N ALA A 127 8.77 -17.72 -3.17
CA ALA A 127 8.80 -16.40 -3.78
C ALA A 127 8.33 -16.46 -5.23
N GLU A 128 7.64 -15.40 -5.67
CA GLU A 128 7.19 -15.23 -7.05
C GLU A 128 8.37 -15.25 -8.04
N GLY A 129 9.47 -14.64 -7.65
CA GLY A 129 10.65 -14.49 -8.49
C GLY A 129 11.62 -13.45 -7.97
N VAL A 130 12.47 -12.97 -8.87
CA VAL A 130 13.52 -12.00 -8.61
C VAL A 130 13.50 -10.87 -9.64
N VAL A 131 13.89 -9.68 -9.20
CA VAL A 131 14.16 -8.54 -10.09
C VAL A 131 15.65 -8.28 -10.12
N VAL A 132 16.22 -8.24 -11.32
CA VAL A 132 17.63 -7.93 -11.56
C VAL A 132 17.73 -6.56 -12.23
N ARG A 133 18.58 -5.69 -11.70
CA ARG A 133 18.78 -4.33 -12.21
C ARG A 133 20.17 -3.81 -11.85
N PRO A 134 20.70 -2.81 -12.58
CA PRO A 134 21.91 -2.11 -12.16
C PRO A 134 21.74 -1.46 -10.80
N ASP A 135 22.77 -1.55 -9.98
CA ASP A 135 22.84 -0.91 -8.66
C ASP A 135 23.66 0.37 -8.70
N ALA A 136 23.19 1.32 -9.52
CA ALA A 136 23.81 2.61 -9.75
C ALA A 136 22.74 3.68 -9.94
N ALA A 137 23.12 4.95 -9.74
CA ALA A 137 22.24 6.08 -10.00
C ALA A 137 22.07 6.25 -11.51
N LEU A 138 20.90 5.90 -12.03
CA LEU A 138 20.60 5.92 -13.47
C LEU A 138 19.24 6.58 -13.74
N PRO A 139 19.12 7.37 -14.82
CA PRO A 139 17.82 7.89 -15.25
C PRO A 139 16.89 6.74 -15.66
N PRO A 140 15.56 6.96 -15.64
CA PRO A 140 14.59 5.93 -16.02
C PRO A 140 14.89 5.30 -17.39
N GLU A 141 15.36 6.11 -18.34
CA GLU A 141 15.63 5.74 -19.73
C GLU A 141 16.82 4.77 -19.85
N GLY A 142 17.74 4.80 -18.88
CA GLY A 142 18.98 4.04 -18.87
C GLY A 142 19.03 2.90 -17.86
N ARG A 143 17.90 2.56 -17.23
CA ARG A 143 17.85 1.59 -16.12
C ARG A 143 17.07 0.33 -16.49
N PRO A 144 17.72 -0.66 -17.14
CA PRO A 144 17.06 -1.92 -17.45
C PRO A 144 16.72 -2.68 -16.15
N ALA A 145 15.53 -3.27 -16.12
CA ALA A 145 15.11 -4.19 -15.07
C ALA A 145 14.59 -5.48 -15.70
N VAL A 146 15.15 -6.62 -15.29
CA VAL A 146 14.75 -7.95 -15.76
C VAL A 146 14.02 -8.65 -14.63
N LYS A 147 12.77 -9.05 -14.88
CA LYS A 147 11.99 -9.88 -13.96
C LYS A 147 12.15 -11.33 -14.37
N ARG A 148 12.52 -12.19 -13.42
CA ARG A 148 12.56 -13.65 -13.60
C ARG A 148 11.60 -14.25 -12.58
N LYS A 149 10.55 -14.92 -13.04
CA LYS A 149 9.51 -15.51 -12.19
C LYS A 149 9.50 -17.03 -12.30
N ILE A 150 9.01 -17.72 -11.27
CA ILE A 150 8.79 -19.18 -11.33
C ILE A 150 7.60 -19.49 -12.24
N ALA A 151 7.61 -20.67 -12.89
CA ALA A 151 6.55 -21.06 -13.81
C ALA A 151 5.20 -21.33 -13.11
N GLU A 152 5.23 -21.75 -11.84
CA GLU A 152 4.03 -21.99 -11.05
C GLU A 152 3.31 -20.72 -10.61
N PHE A 153 3.98 -19.57 -10.74
CA PHE A 153 3.37 -18.29 -10.48
C PHE A 153 2.55 -17.86 -11.71
N ASP A 154 1.25 -18.16 -11.68
CA ASP A 154 0.27 -17.67 -12.63
C ASP A 154 -0.50 -16.52 -11.96
N GLU A 155 -0.26 -15.29 -12.40
CA GLU A 155 -0.90 -14.06 -11.88
C GLU A 155 -2.43 -14.21 -11.80
N ARG A 156 -3.05 -14.93 -12.75
CA ARG A 156 -4.50 -15.16 -12.79
C ARG A 156 -5.02 -16.06 -11.67
N ARG A 157 -4.16 -16.89 -11.09
CA ARG A 157 -4.49 -17.82 -9.98
C ARG A 157 -4.30 -17.19 -8.61
N PHE A 158 -3.54 -16.10 -8.51
CA PHE A 158 -3.14 -15.47 -7.24
C PHE A 158 -3.82 -14.11 -6.99
N ASP A 159 -4.55 -13.60 -7.99
CA ASP A 159 -5.41 -12.39 -8.02
C ASP A 159 -6.69 -12.46 -7.17
N ALA A 160 -6.80 -13.38 -6.20
CA ALA A 160 -7.98 -13.40 -5.31
C ALA A 160 -8.05 -12.20 -4.35
N GLY A 161 -7.00 -11.37 -4.30
CA GLY A 161 -7.13 -9.96 -3.92
C GLY A 161 -7.70 -9.22 -5.13
N ARG A 162 -9.04 -9.11 -5.21
CA ARG A 162 -9.72 -8.46 -6.34
C ARG A 162 -9.05 -7.12 -6.65
N ALA A 163 -8.43 -7.02 -7.84
CA ALA A 163 -7.82 -5.78 -8.30
C ALA A 163 -8.79 -4.62 -8.05
N TRP A 164 -8.29 -3.56 -7.42
CA TRP A 164 -9.11 -2.39 -7.15
C TRP A 164 -9.58 -1.81 -8.49
N ASP A 165 -10.87 -2.00 -8.77
CA ASP A 165 -11.53 -1.49 -9.95
C ASP A 165 -12.69 -0.60 -9.49
N PRO A 166 -12.56 0.74 -9.64
CA PRO A 166 -13.59 1.69 -9.25
C PRO A 166 -14.87 1.56 -10.11
N SER A 167 -14.80 0.77 -11.18
CA SER A 167 -15.89 0.52 -12.10
C SER A 167 -16.80 -0.64 -11.68
N VAL A 168 -16.36 -1.49 -10.75
CA VAL A 168 -17.17 -2.60 -10.23
C VAL A 168 -18.13 -2.08 -9.16
N PRO A 169 -19.45 -2.28 -9.33
CA PRO A 169 -20.45 -1.82 -8.37
C PRO A 169 -20.23 -2.40 -6.97
N LEU A 170 -20.41 -1.57 -5.95
CA LEU A 170 -20.44 -2.02 -4.56
C LEU A 170 -21.88 -2.28 -4.13
N THR A 171 -22.05 -3.25 -3.23
CA THR A 171 -23.30 -3.38 -2.48
C THR A 171 -23.46 -2.22 -1.50
N ALA A 172 -24.70 -1.91 -1.11
CA ALA A 172 -24.98 -0.88 -0.10
C ALA A 172 -24.25 -1.15 1.24
N ASP A 173 -24.11 -2.42 1.61
CA ASP A 173 -23.38 -2.84 2.80
C ASP A 173 -21.87 -2.58 2.71
N GLU A 174 -21.25 -2.85 1.56
CA GLU A 174 -19.84 -2.56 1.31
C GLU A 174 -19.58 -1.06 1.32
N LEU A 175 -20.41 -0.29 0.62
CA LEU A 175 -20.32 1.16 0.57
C LEU A 175 -20.47 1.76 1.98
N ARG A 176 -21.41 1.27 2.80
CA ARG A 176 -21.58 1.69 4.19
C ARG A 176 -20.33 1.41 5.03
N ARG A 177 -19.73 0.22 4.92
CA ARG A 177 -18.51 -0.11 5.68
C ARG A 177 -17.36 0.83 5.33
N ILE A 178 -17.20 1.14 4.04
CA ILE A 178 -16.17 2.08 3.57
C ILE A 178 -16.45 3.48 4.13
N ALA A 179 -17.68 3.98 3.97
CA ALA A 179 -18.09 5.31 4.44
C ALA A 179 -17.85 5.49 5.95
N VAL A 180 -18.24 4.50 6.77
CA VAL A 180 -18.01 4.53 8.22
C VAL A 180 -16.51 4.53 8.54
N SER A 181 -15.69 3.77 7.81
CA SER A 181 -14.23 3.75 8.03
C SER A 181 -13.52 5.07 7.71
N MET A 182 -14.15 5.93 6.91
CA MET A 182 -13.61 7.25 6.54
C MET A 182 -13.81 8.28 7.64
N VAL A 183 -14.68 8.02 8.62
CA VAL A 183 -14.86 8.84 9.82
C VAL A 183 -13.70 8.58 10.78
N ASN A 184 -12.70 9.46 10.75
CA ASN A 184 -11.50 9.36 11.58
C ASN A 184 -11.08 10.72 12.16
N ALA A 185 -10.23 10.70 13.18
CA ALA A 185 -9.81 11.91 13.90
C ALA A 185 -9.26 13.03 12.99
N PRO A 186 -8.39 12.75 11.98
CA PRO A 186 -7.99 13.76 11.01
C PRO A 186 -9.15 14.42 10.26
N ARG A 187 -10.11 13.63 9.76
CA ARG A 187 -11.29 14.17 9.06
C ARG A 187 -12.15 15.02 9.99
N ILE A 188 -12.40 14.55 11.21
CA ILE A 188 -13.16 15.29 12.22
C ILE A 188 -12.48 16.62 12.56
N ALA A 189 -11.15 16.63 12.69
CA ALA A 189 -10.39 17.85 12.95
C ALA A 189 -10.47 18.83 11.77
N SER A 190 -10.37 18.33 10.53
CA SER A 190 -10.53 19.14 9.31
C SER A 190 -11.93 19.76 9.22
N ALA A 191 -12.97 18.95 9.39
CA ALA A 191 -14.35 19.41 9.40
C ALA A 191 -14.60 20.47 10.49
N ARG A 192 -14.08 20.25 11.71
CA ARG A 192 -14.18 21.20 12.83
C ARG A 192 -13.47 22.52 12.53
N SER A 193 -12.35 22.49 11.81
CA SER A 193 -11.65 23.69 11.35
C SER A 193 -12.44 24.47 10.30
N LYS A 194 -13.24 23.79 9.46
CA LYS A 194 -14.07 24.42 8.43
C LYS A 194 -15.35 25.03 8.98
N VAL A 195 -16.07 24.31 9.85
CA VAL A 195 -17.36 24.76 10.39
C VAL A 195 -17.25 25.65 11.63
N GLY A 196 -16.09 25.65 12.29
CA GLY A 196 -15.86 26.40 13.52
C GLY A 196 -16.56 25.79 14.76
N PRO A 197 -16.45 26.44 15.93
CA PRO A 197 -16.89 25.84 17.21
C PRO A 197 -18.39 25.56 17.34
N ALA A 198 -19.23 26.30 16.62
CA ALA A 198 -20.69 26.22 16.69
C ALA A 198 -21.33 25.72 15.38
N GLY A 199 -20.51 25.28 14.41
CA GLY A 199 -21.00 24.82 13.12
C GLY A 199 -21.40 23.34 13.12
N ASP A 200 -22.13 22.94 12.07
CA ASP A 200 -22.61 21.56 11.90
C ASP A 200 -21.47 20.62 11.49
N LEU A 201 -20.77 20.11 12.51
CA LEU A 201 -19.68 19.16 12.32
C LEU A 201 -20.15 17.87 11.66
N ALA A 202 -21.34 17.37 12.04
CA ALA A 202 -21.83 16.10 11.52
C ALA A 202 -22.20 16.24 10.04
N GLY A 203 -22.87 17.33 9.66
CA GLY A 203 -23.15 17.67 8.27
C GLY A 203 -21.88 17.80 7.42
N GLU A 204 -20.86 18.49 7.92
CA GLU A 204 -19.59 18.63 7.18
C GLU A 204 -18.87 17.29 6.99
N VAL A 205 -18.82 16.43 8.03
CA VAL A 205 -18.19 15.11 7.89
C VAL A 205 -18.98 14.23 6.92
N VAL A 206 -20.31 14.25 6.96
CA VAL A 206 -21.15 13.54 6.00
C VAL A 206 -20.87 14.02 4.58
N LEU A 207 -20.88 15.33 4.36
CA LEU A 207 -20.61 15.92 3.05
C LEU A 207 -19.22 15.51 2.52
N ASP A 208 -18.19 15.65 3.35
CA ASP A 208 -16.80 15.36 3.01
C ASP A 208 -16.62 13.86 2.66
N VAL A 209 -17.27 12.96 3.41
CA VAL A 209 -17.24 11.52 3.10
C VAL A 209 -18.00 11.22 1.81
N LEU A 210 -19.18 11.81 1.59
CA LEU A 210 -19.97 11.58 0.37
C LEU A 210 -19.26 12.10 -0.89
N ILE A 211 -18.55 13.22 -0.79
CA ILE A 211 -17.71 13.74 -1.89
C ILE A 211 -16.63 12.72 -2.25
N ASP A 212 -15.86 12.25 -1.27
CA ASP A 212 -14.79 11.28 -1.53
C ASP A 212 -15.34 9.95 -2.09
N LEU A 213 -16.52 9.51 -1.62
CA LEU A 213 -17.19 8.33 -2.19
C LEU A 213 -17.66 8.58 -3.63
N GLY A 214 -18.13 9.79 -3.94
CA GLY A 214 -18.49 10.21 -5.30
C GLY A 214 -17.29 10.21 -6.25
N GLU A 215 -16.14 10.69 -5.78
CA GLU A 215 -14.88 10.66 -6.55
C GLU A 215 -14.32 9.25 -6.70
N THR A 216 -14.43 8.42 -5.66
CA THR A 216 -13.82 7.08 -5.62
C THR A 216 -14.71 6.03 -6.31
N PHE A 217 -16.04 6.13 -6.17
CA PHE A 217 -17.03 5.15 -6.66
C PHE A 217 -18.18 5.81 -7.44
N PRO A 218 -17.89 6.58 -8.51
CA PRO A 218 -18.89 7.41 -9.19
C PRO A 218 -20.08 6.61 -9.74
N ARG A 219 -19.87 5.39 -10.24
CA ARG A 219 -20.95 4.52 -10.74
C ARG A 219 -21.88 4.02 -9.64
N THR A 220 -21.30 3.58 -8.51
CA THR A 220 -22.08 3.11 -7.36
C THR A 220 -22.89 4.26 -6.78
N MET A 221 -22.27 5.43 -6.60
CA MET A 221 -22.93 6.62 -6.05
C MET A 221 -24.06 7.13 -6.96
N ALA A 222 -23.85 7.16 -8.28
CA ALA A 222 -24.89 7.55 -9.24
C ALA A 222 -26.09 6.59 -9.30
N GLY A 223 -25.95 5.36 -8.80
CA GLY A 223 -26.99 4.34 -8.80
C GLY A 223 -27.76 4.20 -7.49
N LEU A 224 -27.46 5.01 -6.47
CA LEU A 224 -28.15 4.95 -5.19
C LEU A 224 -29.57 5.50 -5.29
N ASP A 225 -30.51 4.87 -4.57
CA ASP A 225 -31.80 5.48 -4.29
C ASP A 225 -31.70 6.39 -3.05
N ALA A 226 -32.69 7.27 -2.90
CA ALA A 226 -32.72 8.25 -1.80
C ALA A 226 -32.74 7.58 -0.41
N ALA A 227 -33.34 6.39 -0.30
CA ALA A 227 -33.39 5.65 0.97
C ALA A 227 -32.00 5.12 1.37
N THR A 228 -31.23 4.64 0.41
CA THR A 228 -29.87 4.15 0.63
C THR A 228 -28.91 5.29 0.90
N GLU A 229 -29.05 6.42 0.21
CA GLU A 229 -28.27 7.64 0.46
C GLU A 229 -28.50 8.17 1.88
N GLU A 230 -29.77 8.26 2.34
CA GLU A 230 -30.08 8.69 3.69
C GLU A 230 -29.59 7.68 4.75
N SER A 231 -29.68 6.37 4.46
CA SER A 231 -29.12 5.33 5.33
C SER A 231 -27.61 5.45 5.46
N LEU A 232 -26.91 5.77 4.37
CA LEU A 232 -25.47 6.00 4.35
C LEU A 232 -25.09 7.23 5.18
N ALA A 233 -25.78 8.36 4.97
CA ALA A 233 -25.60 9.58 5.76
C ALA A 233 -25.83 9.33 7.25
N THR A 234 -26.89 8.59 7.61
CA THR A 234 -27.20 8.20 8.99
C THR A 234 -26.08 7.35 9.59
N ALA A 235 -25.55 6.38 8.85
CA ALA A 235 -24.44 5.55 9.32
C ALA A 235 -23.15 6.36 9.55
N ILE A 236 -22.85 7.32 8.67
CA ILE A 236 -21.71 8.24 8.83
C ILE A 236 -21.88 9.11 10.08
N ARG A 237 -23.09 9.66 10.31
CA ARG A 237 -23.39 10.44 11.52
C ARG A 237 -23.24 9.61 12.79
N ALA A 238 -23.75 8.37 12.79
CA ALA A 238 -23.64 7.47 13.94
C ALA A 238 -22.18 7.11 14.28
N ALA A 239 -21.27 7.12 13.30
CA ALA A 239 -19.86 6.85 13.52
C ALA A 239 -19.10 7.99 14.22
N LEU A 240 -19.69 9.19 14.34
CA LEU A 240 -19.10 10.32 15.05
C LEU A 240 -19.23 10.24 16.58
N GLY A 241 -20.18 9.43 17.08
CA GLY A 241 -20.54 9.37 18.50
C GLY A 241 -21.85 10.11 18.79
#